data_AF-A0A2V6PBP0-F1
#
_entry.id   AF-A0A2V6PBP0-F1
#
_cell.length_a   1.000
_cell.length_b   1.000
_cell.length_c   1.000
_cell.angle_alpha   90.00
_cell.angle_beta   90.00
_cell.angle_gamma   90.00
#
_symmetry.space_group_name_H-M   'P 1'
#
loop_
_entity.id
_entity.type
_entity.pdbx_description
1 polymer ?
#
loop_
_entity_poly.entity_id
_entity_poly.type
_entity_poly.pdbx_seq_one_letter_code
_entity_poly.pdbx_strand_id
1 'polypeptide(L)'
;ATIFRLTQPDTIGFLTYSEGCNDDANKTIWSALGWNPDVNVTNVLREYGRYFIGDRYAENFAQGLLALERNWHGALLTNESVFATLKRFQAMEQTASLQLQNNWRFQQVLYRAYYDAYTRSRLLYETGLEDKAMTKLRDAKTSGSLAAMSEAESILERAVSNRVSTQWRARVFELAGALFRSIGMQLSVPLYQAEAVDRGANLDNIDVPLNNRAWLKEQFAEIRTLSDEEERLKRIDEIVHWTDPGPGGFYDDLGNLLRQPHLVRGPGFDQDPAFLRSTLVDFGYKGGRISWWNNATSLYDEPLKLHYTGLDSSGRYKLRVLYASDVPGRKIRLVAGGFTEIHPLMPKTIPPKPVEFELPPETTKSGELTLNWFREPGLGDNGRGCHVAEVWLIKVLAPVRK
;
A
#
# COMPACT_ATOMS: atom_id res chain seq x y z
N ALA A 1 12.52 -10.82 -14.89
CA ALA A 1 13.24 -10.81 -16.19
C ALA A 1 13.39 -9.42 -16.79
N THR A 2 12.39 -8.54 -16.68
CA THR A 2 12.44 -7.14 -17.12
C THR A 2 13.72 -6.43 -16.66
N ILE A 3 14.01 -6.45 -15.36
CA ILE A 3 15.24 -5.87 -14.77
C ILE A 3 16.48 -6.36 -15.51
N PHE A 4 16.69 -7.68 -15.56
CA PHE A 4 17.84 -8.29 -16.22
C PHE A 4 18.00 -7.79 -17.66
N ARG A 5 16.93 -7.81 -18.46
CA ARG A 5 16.98 -7.43 -19.88
C ARG A 5 17.29 -5.94 -20.09
N LEU A 6 16.78 -5.08 -19.21
CA LEU A 6 17.06 -3.64 -19.29
C LEU A 6 18.49 -3.30 -18.89
N THR A 7 19.05 -4.02 -17.91
CA THR A 7 20.41 -3.75 -17.42
C THR A 7 21.49 -4.47 -18.23
N GLN A 8 21.15 -5.59 -18.89
CA GLN A 8 22.13 -6.44 -19.56
C GLN A 8 23.02 -5.70 -20.59
N PRO A 9 22.51 -4.81 -21.46
CA PRO A 9 23.33 -4.11 -22.45
C PRO A 9 24.47 -3.27 -21.84
N ASP A 10 24.28 -2.76 -20.62
CA ASP A 10 25.23 -1.89 -19.92
C ASP A 10 26.12 -2.65 -18.93
N THR A 11 26.06 -3.99 -18.91
CA THR A 11 26.79 -4.83 -17.96
C THR A 11 27.79 -5.76 -18.66
N ILE A 12 28.94 -5.98 -18.02
CA ILE A 12 29.95 -6.96 -18.46
C ILE A 12 30.10 -8.01 -17.36
N GLY A 13 29.86 -9.27 -17.71
CA GLY A 13 29.87 -10.40 -16.77
C GLY A 13 28.58 -10.52 -15.97
N PHE A 14 28.46 -11.59 -15.18
CA PHE A 14 27.26 -11.87 -14.40
C PHE A 14 27.56 -12.67 -13.14
N LEU A 15 26.99 -12.23 -12.01
CA LEU A 15 27.04 -12.92 -10.72
C LEU A 15 25.64 -12.95 -10.13
N THR A 16 25.09 -14.15 -9.85
CA THR A 16 23.84 -14.28 -9.11
C THR A 16 24.08 -14.44 -7.62
N TYR A 17 23.73 -13.42 -6.86
CA TYR A 17 23.77 -13.44 -5.40
C TYR A 17 22.35 -13.33 -4.83
N SER A 18 22.14 -13.97 -3.68
CA SER A 18 20.94 -13.81 -2.84
C SER A 18 21.27 -14.30 -1.42
N GLU A 19 20.69 -13.64 -0.43
CA GLU A 19 20.93 -13.85 1.00
C GLU A 19 19.88 -14.73 1.68
N GLY A 20 18.77 -15.08 1.02
CA GLY A 20 17.63 -15.71 1.68
C GLY A 20 16.88 -16.75 0.84
N CYS A 21 16.25 -17.71 1.53
CA CYS A 21 15.40 -18.72 0.89
C CYS A 21 14.15 -18.13 0.21
N ASN A 22 13.80 -16.87 0.48
CA ASN A 22 12.69 -16.17 -0.18
C ASN A 22 12.96 -15.89 -1.66
N ASP A 23 14.22 -15.83 -2.07
CA ASP A 23 14.60 -15.57 -3.46
C ASP A 23 14.85 -16.86 -4.26
N ASP A 24 14.59 -18.05 -3.71
CA ASP A 24 15.04 -19.31 -4.32
C ASP A 24 14.61 -19.47 -5.79
N ALA A 25 13.33 -19.21 -6.09
CA ALA A 25 12.82 -19.21 -7.46
C ALA A 25 13.42 -18.08 -8.31
N ASN A 26 13.55 -16.88 -7.73
CA ASN A 26 14.14 -15.72 -8.41
C ASN A 26 15.60 -15.98 -8.78
N LYS A 27 16.40 -16.52 -7.86
CA LYS A 27 17.80 -16.89 -8.10
C LYS A 27 17.91 -17.88 -9.26
N THR A 28 17.03 -18.88 -9.32
CA THR A 28 16.99 -19.84 -10.44
C THR A 28 16.72 -19.13 -11.77
N ILE A 29 15.75 -18.21 -11.81
CA ILE A 29 15.45 -17.40 -13.01
C ILE A 29 16.65 -16.55 -13.41
N TRP A 30 17.25 -15.84 -12.46
CA TRP A 30 18.41 -14.98 -12.71
C TRP A 30 19.61 -15.79 -13.20
N SER A 31 19.90 -16.96 -12.62
CA SER A 31 21.00 -17.82 -13.07
C SER A 31 20.77 -18.34 -14.48
N ALA A 32 19.54 -18.72 -14.82
CA ALA A 32 19.20 -19.15 -16.18
C ALA A 32 19.34 -18.02 -17.20
N LEU A 33 18.88 -16.80 -16.87
CA LEU A 33 19.04 -15.62 -17.71
C LEU A 33 20.52 -15.23 -17.90
N GLY A 34 21.34 -15.37 -16.86
CA GLY A 34 22.77 -15.14 -16.93
C GLY A 34 23.51 -16.08 -17.88
N TRP A 35 23.06 -17.33 -17.96
CA TRP A 35 23.59 -18.31 -18.91
C TRP A 35 23.06 -18.09 -20.33
N ASN A 36 21.75 -17.88 -20.46
CA ASN A 36 21.07 -17.61 -21.73
C ASN A 36 20.07 -16.45 -21.56
N PRO A 37 20.44 -15.22 -21.99
CA PRO A 37 19.59 -14.04 -21.88
C PRO A 37 18.21 -14.16 -22.55
N ASP A 38 18.10 -15.01 -23.58
CA ASP A 38 16.88 -15.21 -24.37
C ASP A 38 16.00 -16.35 -23.84
N VAL A 39 16.38 -16.99 -22.72
CA VAL A 39 15.61 -18.10 -22.16
C VAL A 39 14.18 -17.66 -21.79
N ASN A 40 13.21 -18.53 -22.11
CA ASN A 40 11.83 -18.31 -21.71
C ASN A 40 11.66 -18.58 -20.21
N VAL A 41 11.27 -17.55 -19.44
CA VAL A 41 11.09 -17.63 -17.97
C VAL A 41 10.11 -18.72 -17.56
N THR A 42 9.02 -18.91 -18.30
CA THR A 42 8.05 -19.97 -17.98
C THR A 42 8.67 -21.36 -18.14
N ASN A 43 9.54 -21.57 -19.13
CA ASN A 43 10.29 -22.83 -19.28
C ASN A 43 11.23 -23.07 -18.09
N VAL A 44 11.96 -22.04 -17.66
CA VAL A 44 12.82 -22.13 -16.47
C VAL A 44 12.01 -22.52 -15.23
N LEU A 45 10.85 -21.90 -15.04
CA LEU A 45 9.95 -22.22 -13.93
C LEU A 45 9.35 -23.64 -14.02
N ARG A 46 9.10 -24.16 -15.23
CA ARG A 46 8.69 -25.56 -15.43
C ARG A 46 9.80 -26.53 -15.03
N GLU A 47 11.04 -26.25 -15.41
CA GLU A 47 12.20 -27.06 -15.04
C GLU A 47 12.44 -27.02 -13.52
N TYR A 48 12.35 -25.84 -12.92
CA TYR A 48 12.38 -25.65 -11.47
C TYR A 48 11.29 -26.49 -10.77
N GLY A 49 10.04 -26.41 -11.26
CA GLY A 49 8.93 -27.22 -10.76
C GLY A 49 9.19 -28.72 -10.91
N ARG A 50 9.65 -29.18 -12.08
CA ARG A 50 9.98 -30.59 -12.33
C ARG A 50 11.05 -31.09 -11.36
N TYR A 51 12.11 -30.32 -11.16
CA TYR A 51 13.25 -30.71 -10.35
C TYR A 51 12.92 -30.74 -8.85
N PHE A 52 12.28 -29.69 -8.32
CA PHE A 52 12.07 -29.55 -6.87
C PHE A 52 10.72 -30.06 -6.37
N ILE A 53 9.69 -30.08 -7.21
CA ILE A 53 8.31 -30.42 -6.83
C ILE A 53 7.88 -31.76 -7.44
N GLY A 54 8.37 -32.05 -8.64
CA GLY A 54 8.11 -33.29 -9.38
C GLY A 54 7.35 -33.05 -10.68
N ASP A 55 7.61 -33.90 -11.68
CA ASP A 55 7.12 -33.74 -13.05
C ASP A 55 5.59 -33.56 -13.14
N ARG A 56 4.84 -34.31 -12.32
CA ARG A 56 3.37 -34.21 -12.21
C ARG A 56 2.87 -32.78 -11.96
N TYR A 57 3.64 -31.96 -11.24
CA TYR A 57 3.24 -30.61 -10.82
C TYR A 57 3.92 -29.50 -11.61
N ALA A 58 4.86 -29.82 -12.52
CA ALA A 58 5.76 -28.86 -13.15
C ALA A 58 5.03 -27.66 -13.79
N GLU A 59 4.02 -27.91 -14.64
CA GLU A 59 3.25 -26.83 -15.29
C GLU A 59 2.46 -26.02 -14.27
N ASN A 60 1.69 -26.70 -13.41
CA ASN A 60 0.80 -26.02 -12.48
C ASN A 60 1.54 -25.19 -11.44
N PHE A 61 2.71 -25.66 -11.01
CA PHE A 61 3.57 -24.93 -10.09
C PHE A 61 4.22 -23.72 -10.75
N ALA A 62 4.73 -23.86 -11.99
CA ALA A 62 5.27 -22.74 -12.76
C ALA A 62 4.23 -21.64 -12.99
N GLN A 63 3.02 -22.01 -13.42
CA GLN A 63 1.92 -21.05 -13.59
C GLN A 63 1.46 -20.45 -12.26
N GLY A 64 1.52 -21.23 -11.18
CA GLY A 64 1.24 -20.77 -9.82
C GLY A 64 2.21 -19.68 -9.36
N LEU A 65 3.50 -19.85 -9.59
CA LEU A 65 4.53 -18.84 -9.25
C LEU A 65 4.30 -17.53 -10.01
N LEU A 66 4.05 -17.60 -11.32
CA LEU A 66 3.69 -16.43 -12.12
C LEU A 66 2.39 -15.77 -11.66
N ALA A 67 1.44 -16.56 -11.16
CA ALA A 67 0.18 -16.03 -10.62
C ALA A 67 0.38 -15.33 -9.27
N LEU A 68 1.28 -15.81 -8.41
CA LEU A 68 1.63 -15.14 -7.15
C LEU A 68 2.32 -13.79 -7.38
N GLU A 69 3.16 -13.67 -8.41
CA GLU A 69 3.70 -12.36 -8.81
C GLU A 69 2.56 -11.40 -9.20
N ARG A 70 1.61 -11.86 -10.03
CA ARG A 70 0.44 -11.07 -10.46
C ARG A 70 -0.54 -10.73 -9.34
N ASN A 71 -0.55 -11.46 -8.21
CA ASN A 71 -1.39 -11.09 -7.05
C ASN A 71 -1.10 -9.67 -6.55
N TRP A 72 0.12 -9.17 -6.77
CA TRP A 72 0.59 -7.87 -6.28
C TRP A 72 0.70 -6.81 -7.38
N HIS A 73 0.14 -7.10 -8.57
CA HIS A 73 -0.07 -6.09 -9.60
C HIS A 73 -1.40 -5.37 -9.35
N GLY A 74 -1.32 -4.08 -9.03
CA GLY A 74 -2.50 -3.24 -8.79
C GLY A 74 -3.07 -3.37 -7.37
N ALA A 75 -4.28 -2.84 -7.18
CA ALA A 75 -4.92 -2.80 -5.87
C ALA A 75 -5.46 -4.19 -5.45
N LEU A 76 -5.10 -4.66 -4.27
CA LEU A 76 -5.54 -5.96 -3.76
C LEU A 76 -7.08 -6.08 -3.65
N LEU A 77 -7.75 -4.97 -3.33
CA LEU A 77 -9.21 -4.90 -3.19
C LEU A 77 -9.93 -5.42 -4.45
N THR A 78 -9.48 -4.99 -5.63
CA THR A 78 -10.09 -5.33 -6.92
C THR A 78 -9.43 -6.53 -7.61
N ASN A 79 -8.34 -7.08 -7.07
CA ASN A 79 -7.63 -8.20 -7.69
C ASN A 79 -8.28 -9.56 -7.40
N GLU A 80 -9.28 -9.94 -8.20
CA GLU A 80 -9.99 -11.22 -8.05
C GLU A 80 -9.12 -12.46 -8.28
N SER A 81 -8.02 -12.32 -9.01
CA SER A 81 -7.15 -13.44 -9.38
C SER A 81 -6.52 -14.12 -8.17
N VAL A 82 -6.38 -13.42 -7.04
CA VAL A 82 -5.79 -13.95 -5.80
C VAL A 82 -6.47 -15.23 -5.32
N PHE A 83 -7.80 -15.30 -5.38
CA PHE A 83 -8.53 -16.51 -4.96
C PHE A 83 -8.37 -17.66 -5.95
N ALA A 84 -8.27 -17.35 -7.25
CA ALA A 84 -7.96 -18.36 -8.27
C ALA A 84 -6.54 -18.91 -8.09
N THR A 85 -5.57 -18.06 -7.74
CA THR A 85 -4.21 -18.45 -7.38
C THR A 85 -4.21 -19.39 -6.18
N LEU A 86 -4.91 -19.07 -5.10
CA LEU A 86 -5.05 -19.97 -3.95
C LEU A 86 -5.66 -21.31 -4.35
N LYS A 87 -6.78 -21.31 -5.10
CA LYS A 87 -7.46 -22.53 -5.52
C LYS A 87 -6.54 -23.46 -6.31
N ARG A 88 -5.66 -22.93 -7.15
CA ARG A 88 -4.64 -23.70 -7.88
C ARG A 88 -3.68 -24.40 -6.93
N PHE A 89 -3.18 -23.70 -5.91
CA PHE A 89 -2.28 -24.31 -4.92
C PHE A 89 -2.98 -25.32 -4.02
N GLN A 90 -4.24 -25.07 -3.64
CA GLN A 90 -5.05 -26.03 -2.89
C GLN A 90 -5.27 -27.33 -3.66
N ALA A 91 -5.49 -27.26 -4.98
CA ALA A 91 -5.62 -28.45 -5.80
C ALA A 91 -4.33 -29.29 -5.82
N MET A 92 -3.16 -28.66 -5.86
CA MET A 92 -1.87 -29.36 -5.76
C MET A 92 -1.65 -29.94 -4.34
N GLU A 93 -2.01 -29.17 -3.30
CA GLU A 93 -1.89 -29.58 -1.90
C GLU A 93 -2.72 -30.82 -1.59
N GLN A 94 -3.96 -30.87 -2.09
CA GLN A 94 -4.88 -32.01 -1.90
C GLN A 94 -4.35 -33.32 -2.48
N THR A 95 -3.56 -33.27 -3.55
CA THR A 95 -3.02 -34.47 -4.19
C THR A 95 -1.55 -34.72 -3.87
N ALA A 96 -0.92 -33.84 -3.09
CA ALA A 96 0.50 -33.92 -2.74
C ALA A 96 0.79 -35.16 -1.87
N SER A 97 1.91 -35.84 -2.15
CA SER A 97 2.42 -36.89 -1.26
C SER A 97 2.92 -36.27 0.04
N LEU A 98 3.06 -37.09 1.10
CA LEU A 98 3.65 -36.65 2.36
C LEU A 98 5.06 -36.05 2.17
N GLN A 99 5.85 -36.63 1.26
CA GLN A 99 7.17 -36.09 0.91
C GLN A 99 7.08 -34.67 0.35
N LEU A 100 6.12 -34.41 -0.56
CA LEU A 100 5.93 -33.07 -1.13
C LEU A 100 5.36 -32.09 -0.10
N GLN A 101 4.45 -32.53 0.77
CA GLN A 101 3.93 -31.70 1.87
C GLN A 101 5.03 -31.27 2.86
N ASN A 102 6.10 -32.08 2.99
CA ASN A 102 7.28 -31.77 3.79
C ASN A 102 8.38 -31.02 3.01
N ASN A 103 8.16 -30.71 1.72
CA ASN A 103 9.10 -29.95 0.92
C ASN A 103 8.92 -28.44 1.19
N TRP A 104 9.97 -27.80 1.70
CA TRP A 104 9.91 -26.39 2.08
C TRP A 104 9.59 -25.44 0.92
N ARG A 105 10.01 -25.75 -0.32
CA ARG A 105 9.66 -24.93 -1.50
C ARG A 105 8.17 -24.97 -1.79
N PHE A 106 7.55 -26.13 -1.59
CA PHE A 106 6.10 -26.26 -1.73
C PHE A 106 5.37 -25.55 -0.59
N GLN A 107 5.84 -25.73 0.65
CA GLN A 107 5.30 -25.06 1.84
C GLN A 107 5.38 -23.53 1.73
N GLN A 108 6.49 -22.98 1.25
CA GLN A 108 6.71 -21.54 1.14
C GLN A 108 5.71 -20.89 0.17
N VAL A 109 5.47 -21.56 -0.96
CA VAL A 109 4.55 -21.07 -1.99
C VAL A 109 3.09 -21.24 -1.55
N LEU A 110 2.75 -22.34 -0.84
CA LEU A 110 1.46 -22.48 -0.17
C LEU A 110 1.24 -21.39 0.87
N TYR A 111 2.26 -21.12 1.71
CA TYR A 111 2.20 -20.10 2.74
C TYR A 111 1.85 -18.75 2.11
N ARG A 112 2.54 -18.36 1.04
CA ARG A 112 2.25 -17.13 0.30
C ARG A 112 0.84 -17.11 -0.29
N ALA A 113 0.41 -18.19 -0.94
CA ALA A 113 -0.92 -18.26 -1.55
C ALA A 113 -2.06 -18.10 -0.52
N TYR A 114 -1.95 -18.77 0.63
CA TYR A 114 -2.91 -18.63 1.72
C TYR A 114 -2.86 -17.25 2.37
N TYR A 115 -1.66 -16.69 2.56
CA TYR A 115 -1.47 -15.36 3.14
C TYR A 115 -2.15 -14.29 2.26
N ASP A 116 -1.84 -14.26 0.96
CA ASP A 116 -2.41 -13.29 0.01
C ASP A 116 -3.95 -13.35 -0.01
N ALA A 117 -4.51 -14.56 -0.09
CA ALA A 117 -5.95 -14.77 -0.09
C ALA A 117 -6.60 -14.39 1.25
N TYR A 118 -5.94 -14.68 2.37
CA TYR A 118 -6.42 -14.29 3.68
C TYR A 118 -6.45 -12.76 3.84
N THR A 119 -5.35 -12.08 3.47
CA THR A 119 -5.26 -10.62 3.49
C THR A 119 -6.33 -10.00 2.61
N ARG A 120 -6.57 -10.52 1.39
CA ARG A 120 -7.63 -10.00 0.52
C ARG A 120 -9.02 -10.19 1.11
N SER A 121 -9.32 -11.38 1.66
CA SER A 121 -10.61 -11.66 2.30
C SER A 121 -10.88 -10.70 3.47
N ARG A 122 -9.86 -10.48 4.32
CA ARG A 122 -9.93 -9.49 5.40
C ARG A 122 -10.12 -8.08 4.88
N LEU A 123 -9.38 -7.67 3.85
CA LEU A 123 -9.47 -6.33 3.27
C LEU A 123 -10.91 -6.05 2.83
N LEU A 124 -11.52 -6.94 2.05
CA LEU A 124 -12.91 -6.82 1.61
C LEU A 124 -13.89 -6.72 2.80
N TYR A 125 -13.71 -7.57 3.81
CA TYR A 125 -14.56 -7.60 4.99
C TYR A 125 -14.44 -6.31 5.82
N GLU A 126 -13.21 -5.88 6.12
CA GLU A 126 -12.90 -4.73 6.96
C GLU A 126 -13.25 -3.41 6.29
N THR A 127 -13.06 -3.28 4.97
CA THR A 127 -13.58 -2.14 4.20
C THR A 127 -15.11 -2.05 4.33
N GLY A 128 -15.81 -3.17 4.16
CA GLY A 128 -17.27 -3.19 4.32
C GLY A 128 -17.77 -2.92 5.75
N LEU A 129 -16.96 -3.20 6.77
CA LEU A 129 -17.26 -2.81 8.16
C LEU A 129 -17.05 -1.31 8.37
N GLU A 130 -15.96 -0.74 7.83
CA GLU A 130 -15.72 0.70 7.89
C GLU A 130 -16.84 1.47 7.20
N ASP A 131 -17.25 1.08 5.99
CA ASP A 131 -18.34 1.74 5.27
C ASP A 131 -19.64 1.79 6.09
N LYS A 132 -19.99 0.68 6.75
CA LYS A 132 -21.17 0.60 7.64
C LYS A 132 -21.01 1.48 8.88
N ALA A 133 -19.83 1.50 9.48
CA ALA A 133 -19.54 2.37 10.62
C ALA A 133 -19.64 3.85 10.22
N MET A 134 -19.10 4.23 9.06
CA MET A 134 -19.19 5.59 8.53
C MET A 134 -20.63 6.01 8.24
N THR A 135 -21.52 5.09 7.81
CA THR A 135 -22.95 5.38 7.70
C THR A 135 -23.57 5.74 9.05
N LYS A 136 -23.22 5.02 10.13
CA LYS A 136 -23.70 5.38 11.47
C LYS A 136 -23.23 6.75 11.94
N LEU A 137 -22.00 7.13 11.59
CA LEU A 137 -21.49 8.47 11.86
C LEU A 137 -22.22 9.55 11.06
N ARG A 138 -22.62 9.29 9.81
CA ARG A 138 -23.42 10.25 9.00
C ARG A 138 -24.79 10.51 9.64
N ASP A 139 -25.38 9.51 10.27
CA ASP A 139 -26.68 9.61 10.92
C ASP A 139 -26.62 10.28 12.31
N ALA A 140 -25.43 10.67 12.80
CA ALA A 140 -25.22 11.16 14.16
C ALA A 140 -26.09 12.37 14.55
N LYS A 141 -26.41 13.25 13.59
CA LYS A 141 -27.30 14.40 13.84
C LYS A 141 -28.73 13.97 14.20
N THR A 142 -29.15 12.77 13.79
CA THR A 142 -30.47 12.21 14.07
C THR A 142 -30.45 11.24 15.25
N SER A 143 -29.41 10.39 15.35
CA SER A 143 -29.32 9.36 16.39
C SER A 143 -28.61 9.81 17.68
N GLY A 144 -27.93 10.96 17.65
CA GLY A 144 -27.08 11.46 18.72
C GLY A 144 -25.64 10.94 18.62
N SER A 145 -24.67 11.80 18.91
CA SER A 145 -23.24 11.53 18.73
C SER A 145 -22.75 10.28 19.47
N LEU A 146 -23.15 10.11 20.73
CA LEU A 146 -22.73 8.98 21.58
C LEU A 146 -23.27 7.63 21.08
N ALA A 147 -24.53 7.60 20.65
CA ALA A 147 -25.15 6.40 20.11
C ALA A 147 -24.52 6.02 18.77
N ALA A 148 -24.35 7.00 17.86
CA ALA A 148 -23.69 6.81 16.58
C ALA A 148 -22.27 6.24 16.71
N MET A 149 -21.43 6.82 17.58
CA MET A 149 -20.08 6.32 17.83
C MET A 149 -20.07 4.91 18.44
N SER A 150 -21.01 4.61 19.35
CA SER A 150 -21.10 3.29 19.98
C SER A 150 -21.52 2.21 18.98
N GLU A 151 -22.48 2.50 18.10
CA GLU A 151 -22.87 1.59 17.02
C GLU A 151 -21.73 1.40 16.00
N ALA A 152 -21.08 2.50 15.59
CA ALA A 152 -19.94 2.45 14.67
C ALA A 152 -18.80 1.59 15.25
N GLU A 153 -18.45 1.80 16.52
CA GLU A 153 -17.42 1.02 17.22
C GLU A 153 -17.79 -0.46 17.33
N SER A 154 -19.05 -0.79 17.65
CA SER A 154 -19.53 -2.17 17.68
C SER A 154 -19.42 -2.86 16.31
N ILE A 155 -19.74 -2.15 15.23
CA ILE A 155 -19.58 -2.66 13.86
C ILE A 155 -18.12 -2.94 13.56
N LEU A 156 -17.22 -2.01 13.88
CA LEU A 156 -15.78 -2.15 13.65
C LEU A 156 -15.16 -3.31 14.45
N GLU A 157 -15.66 -3.58 15.66
CA GLU A 157 -15.16 -4.65 16.52
C GLU A 157 -15.43 -6.06 15.96
N ARG A 158 -16.39 -6.18 15.03
CA ARG A 158 -16.67 -7.44 14.33
C ARG A 158 -15.49 -8.00 13.54
N ALA A 159 -14.53 -7.15 13.15
CA ALA A 159 -13.28 -7.62 12.54
C ALA A 159 -12.48 -8.57 13.45
N VAL A 160 -12.65 -8.47 14.77
CA VAL A 160 -12.00 -9.35 15.76
C VAL A 160 -12.97 -10.42 16.26
N SER A 161 -14.21 -10.07 16.60
CA SER A 161 -15.17 -11.03 17.17
C SER A 161 -15.75 -12.00 16.14
N ASN A 162 -15.79 -11.62 14.86
CA ASN A 162 -16.39 -12.39 13.76
C ASN A 162 -15.43 -12.46 12.56
N ARG A 163 -14.19 -12.92 12.80
CA ARG A 163 -13.16 -13.05 11.76
C ARG A 163 -13.64 -13.90 10.58
N VAL A 164 -13.31 -13.44 9.38
CA VAL A 164 -13.56 -14.16 8.12
C VAL A 164 -12.40 -15.08 7.75
N SER A 165 -12.66 -16.11 6.93
CA SER A 165 -11.64 -17.02 6.38
C SER A 165 -10.66 -17.59 7.41
N THR A 166 -11.13 -17.90 8.62
CA THR A 166 -10.29 -18.36 9.74
C THR A 166 -9.52 -19.64 9.43
N GLN A 167 -10.05 -20.49 8.55
CA GLN A 167 -9.38 -21.68 8.04
C GLN A 167 -8.11 -21.36 7.24
N TRP A 168 -8.10 -20.26 6.47
CA TRP A 168 -6.91 -19.82 5.75
C TRP A 168 -5.88 -19.26 6.71
N ARG A 169 -6.31 -18.45 7.70
CA ARG A 169 -5.44 -17.99 8.78
C ARG A 169 -4.77 -19.16 9.51
N ALA A 170 -5.56 -20.15 9.94
CA ALA A 170 -5.03 -21.34 10.61
C ALA A 170 -3.99 -22.05 9.74
N ARG A 171 -4.28 -22.22 8.44
CA ARG A 171 -3.34 -22.85 7.51
C ARG A 171 -2.04 -22.06 7.34
N VAL A 172 -2.08 -20.73 7.35
CA VAL A 172 -0.87 -19.88 7.34
C VAL A 172 0.00 -20.14 8.58
N PHE A 173 -0.60 -20.24 9.78
CA PHE A 173 0.14 -20.57 11.02
C PHE A 173 0.73 -21.99 10.99
N GLU A 174 -0.03 -22.97 10.50
CA GLU A 174 0.47 -24.34 10.33
C GLU A 174 1.69 -24.40 9.38
N LEU A 175 1.60 -23.71 8.24
CA LEU A 175 2.67 -23.63 7.25
C LEU A 175 3.88 -22.86 7.78
N ALA A 176 3.68 -21.81 8.59
CA ALA A 176 4.77 -21.11 9.24
C ALA A 176 5.56 -22.04 10.18
N GLY A 177 4.85 -22.81 11.00
CA GLY A 177 5.48 -23.82 11.86
C GLY A 177 6.16 -24.94 11.06
N ALA A 178 5.59 -25.35 9.93
CA ALA A 178 6.21 -26.32 9.03
C ALA A 178 7.49 -25.80 8.38
N LEU A 179 7.50 -24.53 7.93
CA LEU A 179 8.68 -23.88 7.36
C LEU A 179 9.79 -23.69 8.40
N PHE A 180 9.44 -23.33 9.64
CA PHE A 180 10.40 -23.27 10.73
C PHE A 180 11.04 -24.63 10.99
N ARG A 181 10.25 -25.72 11.03
CA ARG A 181 10.80 -27.08 11.18
C ARG A 181 11.61 -27.55 9.98
N SER A 182 11.23 -27.16 8.77
CA SER A 182 11.86 -27.66 7.54
C SER A 182 13.18 -26.96 7.23
N ILE A 183 13.25 -25.64 7.41
CA ILE A 183 14.42 -24.83 7.03
C ILE A 183 14.76 -23.71 8.03
N GLY A 184 14.13 -23.66 9.20
CA GLY A 184 14.40 -22.62 10.19
C GLY A 184 13.83 -21.24 9.83
N MET A 185 12.81 -21.18 8.96
CA MET A 185 12.27 -19.89 8.51
C MET A 185 11.62 -19.10 9.67
N GLN A 186 12.17 -17.93 9.97
CA GLN A 186 11.81 -17.12 11.15
C GLN A 186 10.67 -16.14 10.82
N LEU A 187 9.45 -16.65 10.71
CA LEU A 187 8.28 -15.86 10.26
C LEU A 187 7.59 -15.04 11.37
N SER A 188 8.00 -15.19 12.63
CA SER A 188 7.41 -14.55 13.81
C SER A 188 8.47 -14.33 14.88
N VAL A 189 8.44 -13.18 15.54
CA VAL A 189 9.33 -12.87 16.67
C VAL A 189 9.04 -13.80 17.86
N PRO A 190 7.81 -13.83 18.43
CA PRO A 190 7.54 -14.66 19.60
C PRO A 190 7.55 -16.17 19.32
N LEU A 191 7.24 -16.61 18.10
CA LEU A 191 7.10 -18.03 17.80
C LEU A 191 8.35 -18.64 17.16
N TYR A 192 9.06 -17.89 16.32
CA TYR A 192 10.10 -18.41 15.42
C TYR A 192 11.39 -17.59 15.44
N GLN A 193 11.64 -16.83 16.50
CA GLN A 193 12.91 -16.14 16.77
C GLN A 193 13.34 -15.13 15.70
N ALA A 194 12.39 -14.55 14.98
CA ALA A 194 12.69 -13.45 14.07
C ALA A 194 13.28 -12.25 14.83
N GLU A 195 14.19 -11.51 14.21
CA GLU A 195 14.84 -10.32 14.82
C GLU A 195 13.80 -9.25 15.19
N ALA A 196 12.93 -8.92 14.23
CA ALA A 196 11.87 -7.93 14.41
C ALA A 196 10.79 -8.08 13.31
N VAL A 197 9.63 -7.46 13.54
CA VAL A 197 8.48 -7.49 12.62
C VAL A 197 8.81 -6.90 11.25
N ASP A 198 9.61 -5.83 11.20
CA ASP A 198 10.11 -5.18 10.00
C ASP A 198 11.29 -5.93 9.34
N ARG A 199 11.80 -7.00 9.98
CA ARG A 199 12.92 -7.83 9.52
C ARG A 199 12.46 -9.24 9.10
N GLY A 200 11.28 -9.32 8.49
CA GLY A 200 10.76 -10.55 7.89
C GLY A 200 9.76 -11.34 8.72
N ALA A 201 9.41 -10.90 9.94
CA ALA A 201 8.40 -11.55 10.79
C ALA A 201 6.95 -11.21 10.37
N ASN A 202 6.61 -11.45 9.11
CA ASN A 202 5.32 -11.04 8.54
C ASN A 202 4.11 -11.75 9.18
N LEU A 203 4.27 -12.92 9.81
CA LEU A 203 3.17 -13.61 10.48
C LEU A 203 2.60 -12.76 11.62
N ASP A 204 3.43 -11.94 12.26
CA ASP A 204 3.01 -11.05 13.35
C ASP A 204 2.14 -9.89 12.84
N ASN A 205 2.19 -9.57 11.54
CA ASN A 205 1.34 -8.57 10.90
C ASN A 205 0.02 -9.13 10.36
N ILE A 206 -0.21 -10.45 10.42
CA ILE A 206 -1.34 -11.11 9.74
C ILE A 206 -2.71 -10.59 10.20
N ASP A 207 -2.77 -9.97 11.39
CA ASP A 207 -3.98 -9.45 12.03
C ASP A 207 -3.98 -7.92 12.21
N VAL A 208 -2.97 -7.20 11.69
CA VAL A 208 -2.96 -5.74 11.67
C VAL A 208 -4.20 -5.24 10.91
N PRO A 209 -4.94 -4.23 11.42
CA PRO A 209 -6.13 -3.70 10.75
C PRO A 209 -5.81 -3.20 9.34
N LEU A 210 -6.68 -3.49 8.38
CA LEU A 210 -6.54 -3.06 6.98
C LEU A 210 -7.43 -1.84 6.65
N ASN A 211 -7.95 -1.18 7.68
CA ASN A 211 -8.91 -0.09 7.62
C ASN A 211 -8.65 0.92 8.76
N ASN A 212 -9.40 2.02 8.82
CA ASN A 212 -9.21 3.11 9.79
C ASN A 212 -9.73 2.80 11.20
N ARG A 213 -10.04 1.53 11.54
CA ARG A 213 -10.63 1.16 12.83
C ARG A 213 -9.84 1.67 14.04
N ALA A 214 -8.52 1.52 14.05
CA ALA A 214 -7.70 1.93 15.18
C ALA A 214 -7.82 3.45 15.40
N TRP A 215 -7.65 4.23 14.33
CA TRP A 215 -7.80 5.68 14.36
C TRP A 215 -9.22 6.13 14.74
N LEU A 216 -10.26 5.50 14.19
CA LEU A 216 -11.65 5.82 14.54
C LEU A 216 -11.94 5.62 16.03
N LYS A 217 -11.42 4.54 16.63
CA LYS A 217 -11.57 4.29 18.08
C LYS A 217 -10.87 5.36 18.93
N GLU A 218 -9.68 5.79 18.53
CA GLU A 218 -8.97 6.90 19.17
C GLU A 218 -9.79 8.20 19.07
N GLN A 219 -10.31 8.53 17.90
CA GLN A 219 -11.15 9.71 17.70
C GLN A 219 -12.43 9.65 18.53
N PHE A 220 -13.10 8.49 18.61
CA PHE A 220 -14.30 8.36 19.44
C PHE A 220 -14.00 8.53 20.92
N ALA A 221 -12.85 8.05 21.40
CA ALA A 221 -12.44 8.26 22.78
C ALA A 221 -12.26 9.76 23.09
N GLU A 222 -11.60 10.51 22.21
CA GLU A 222 -11.45 11.97 22.34
C GLU A 222 -12.80 12.70 22.32
N ILE A 223 -13.65 12.40 21.33
CA ILE A 223 -14.94 13.06 21.15
C ILE A 223 -15.86 12.83 22.36
N ARG A 224 -15.81 11.63 22.98
CA ARG A 224 -16.60 11.33 24.19
C ARG A 224 -16.23 12.17 25.40
N THR A 225 -15.04 12.77 25.45
CA THR A 225 -14.64 13.68 26.55
C THR A 225 -15.24 15.08 26.43
N LEU A 226 -15.74 15.43 25.24
CA LEU A 226 -16.41 16.72 25.03
C LEU A 226 -17.78 16.67 25.70
N SER A 227 -18.10 17.69 26.48
CA SER A 227 -19.37 17.77 27.21
C SER A 227 -20.53 18.14 26.29
N ASP A 228 -20.26 18.95 25.27
CA ASP A 228 -21.27 19.55 24.39
C ASP A 228 -21.60 18.65 23.17
N GLU A 229 -22.90 18.51 22.88
CA GLU A 229 -23.37 17.69 21.76
C GLU A 229 -23.04 18.32 20.40
N GLU A 230 -23.15 19.65 20.29
CA GLU A 230 -22.85 20.33 19.04
C GLU A 230 -21.36 20.20 18.68
N GLU A 231 -20.47 20.34 19.66
CA GLU A 231 -19.04 20.10 19.48
C GLU A 231 -18.73 18.65 19.08
N ARG A 232 -19.39 17.65 19.70
CA ARG A 232 -19.23 16.24 19.31
C ARG A 232 -19.68 16.00 17.87
N LEU A 233 -20.84 16.53 17.50
CA LEU A 233 -21.38 16.41 16.14
C LEU A 233 -20.47 17.07 15.12
N LYS A 234 -19.87 18.22 15.45
CA LYS A 234 -18.89 18.89 14.58
C LYS A 234 -17.65 18.02 14.35
N ARG A 235 -17.08 17.42 15.40
CA ARG A 235 -15.92 16.52 15.26
C ARG A 235 -16.26 15.25 14.48
N ILE A 236 -17.47 14.71 14.63
CA ILE A 236 -17.95 13.59 13.81
C ILE A 236 -18.10 14.01 12.34
N ASP A 237 -18.63 15.21 12.08
CA ASP A 237 -18.77 15.77 10.72
C ASP A 237 -17.40 15.91 10.04
N GLU A 238 -16.37 16.36 10.77
CA GLU A 238 -14.98 16.39 10.29
C GLU A 238 -14.44 15.00 9.90
N ILE A 239 -14.79 13.94 10.66
CA ILE A 239 -14.42 12.56 10.32
C ILE A 239 -15.14 12.09 9.06
N VAL A 240 -16.45 12.34 8.98
CA VAL A 240 -17.31 11.94 7.86
C VAL A 240 -16.87 12.61 6.56
N HIS A 241 -16.52 13.90 6.62
CA HIS A 241 -16.11 14.71 5.47
C HIS A 241 -14.60 14.82 5.31
N TRP A 242 -13.81 13.97 5.99
CA TRP A 242 -12.34 14.04 5.95
C TRP A 242 -11.78 14.06 4.52
N THR A 243 -12.31 13.19 3.64
CA THR A 243 -11.86 13.06 2.24
C THR A 243 -12.69 13.89 1.26
N ASP A 244 -13.57 14.76 1.76
CA ASP A 244 -14.46 15.58 0.94
C ASP A 244 -13.83 16.98 0.74
N PRO A 245 -13.35 17.30 -0.47
CA PRO A 245 -12.79 18.61 -0.76
C PRO A 245 -13.86 19.68 -1.03
N GLY A 246 -15.14 19.31 -0.97
CA GLY A 246 -16.26 20.17 -1.32
C GLY A 246 -16.48 20.33 -2.84
N PRO A 247 -17.56 21.01 -3.25
CA PRO A 247 -17.92 21.17 -4.66
C PRO A 247 -16.81 21.85 -5.49
N GLY A 248 -16.43 21.21 -6.59
CA GLY A 248 -15.36 21.69 -7.48
C GLY A 248 -13.95 21.53 -6.92
N GLY A 249 -13.79 20.81 -5.81
CA GLY A 249 -12.51 20.40 -5.27
C GLY A 249 -12.13 18.96 -5.65
N PHE A 250 -10.89 18.58 -5.35
CA PHE A 250 -10.30 17.28 -5.66
C PHE A 250 -9.60 16.72 -4.42
N TYR A 251 -9.58 15.40 -4.30
CA TYR A 251 -8.87 14.69 -3.22
C TYR A 251 -8.11 13.51 -3.80
N ASP A 252 -6.85 13.37 -3.37
CA ASP A 252 -5.97 12.27 -3.70
C ASP A 252 -5.45 11.61 -2.41
N ASP A 253 -5.55 10.28 -2.36
CA ASP A 253 -4.87 9.42 -1.37
C ASP A 253 -3.75 8.70 -2.12
N LEU A 254 -2.54 9.25 -1.98
CA LEU A 254 -1.40 8.92 -2.81
C LEU A 254 -0.73 7.58 -2.46
N GLY A 255 -1.13 6.94 -1.35
CA GLY A 255 -0.76 5.57 -1.05
C GLY A 255 -1.74 4.53 -1.59
N ASN A 256 -2.97 4.94 -1.93
CA ASN A 256 -4.02 4.05 -2.42
C ASN A 256 -4.15 4.08 -3.94
N LEU A 257 -3.75 3.00 -4.63
CA LEU A 257 -3.74 2.91 -6.10
C LEU A 257 -5.08 3.24 -6.80
N LEU A 258 -6.21 3.18 -6.09
CA LEU A 258 -7.54 3.50 -6.62
C LEU A 258 -7.94 4.98 -6.43
N ARG A 259 -7.12 5.78 -5.74
CA ARG A 259 -7.43 7.17 -5.35
C ARG A 259 -6.31 8.16 -5.69
N GLN A 260 -5.59 7.91 -6.78
CA GLN A 260 -4.47 8.75 -7.28
C GLN A 260 -4.75 9.32 -8.67
N PRO A 261 -5.97 9.82 -8.99
CA PRO A 261 -6.34 10.20 -10.35
C PRO A 261 -5.43 11.26 -10.97
N HIS A 262 -4.79 12.10 -10.15
CA HIS A 262 -3.94 13.19 -10.64
C HIS A 262 -2.44 12.86 -10.61
N LEU A 263 -2.03 11.69 -10.10
CA LEU A 263 -0.62 11.35 -9.93
C LEU A 263 0.04 11.06 -11.27
N VAL A 264 1.11 11.79 -11.58
CA VAL A 264 1.93 11.54 -12.78
C VAL A 264 2.91 10.42 -12.48
N ARG A 265 2.60 9.19 -12.92
CA ARG A 265 3.35 7.98 -12.53
C ARG A 265 4.74 7.84 -13.13
N GLY A 266 5.00 8.46 -14.29
CA GLY A 266 6.23 8.26 -15.05
C GLY A 266 6.24 6.98 -15.91
N PRO A 267 7.42 6.51 -16.34
CA PRO A 267 7.58 5.40 -17.31
C PRO A 267 7.04 4.04 -16.86
N GLY A 268 6.99 3.80 -15.55
CA GLY A 268 6.53 2.53 -14.97
C GLY A 268 7.58 1.43 -15.00
N PHE A 269 7.26 0.30 -14.34
CA PHE A 269 8.20 -0.81 -14.10
C PHE A 269 8.85 -1.37 -15.37
N ASP A 270 8.12 -1.43 -16.49
CA ASP A 270 8.64 -2.01 -17.74
C ASP A 270 9.77 -1.21 -18.38
N GLN A 271 9.91 0.08 -18.05
CA GLN A 271 10.95 0.98 -18.56
C GLN A 271 11.86 1.54 -17.46
N ASP A 272 11.42 1.46 -16.21
CA ASP A 272 12.10 2.00 -15.03
C ASP A 272 11.83 1.10 -13.80
N PRO A 273 12.39 -0.12 -13.78
CA PRO A 273 12.07 -1.10 -12.75
C PRO A 273 12.68 -0.77 -11.37
N ALA A 274 13.63 0.18 -11.34
CA ALA A 274 14.18 0.74 -10.11
C ALA A 274 13.40 1.97 -9.61
N PHE A 275 12.36 2.40 -10.34
CA PHE A 275 11.53 3.57 -10.01
C PHE A 275 12.35 4.86 -9.80
N LEU A 276 13.42 5.04 -10.59
CA LEU A 276 14.26 6.23 -10.52
C LEU A 276 13.58 7.47 -11.11
N ARG A 277 12.70 7.25 -12.09
CA ARG A 277 11.93 8.29 -12.81
C ARG A 277 10.42 8.09 -12.68
N SER A 278 10.01 6.98 -12.08
CA SER A 278 8.62 6.62 -11.84
C SER A 278 8.29 6.78 -10.36
N THR A 279 7.05 7.13 -10.07
CA THR A 279 6.57 7.18 -8.70
C THR A 279 6.43 5.77 -8.14
N LEU A 280 6.80 5.56 -6.88
CA LEU A 280 6.51 4.33 -6.15
C LEU A 280 5.52 4.59 -5.02
N VAL A 281 4.78 3.54 -4.62
CA VAL A 281 4.05 3.54 -3.36
C VAL A 281 5.02 3.12 -2.27
N ASP A 282 5.16 3.99 -1.29
CA ASP A 282 6.06 3.80 -0.17
C ASP A 282 5.26 3.70 1.14
N PHE A 283 5.87 3.16 2.18
CA PHE A 283 5.23 2.90 3.46
C PHE A 283 6.25 3.07 4.60
N GLY A 284 5.79 3.51 5.77
CA GLY A 284 6.72 3.61 6.90
C GLY A 284 6.16 4.26 8.17
N TYR A 285 5.25 5.23 8.04
CA TYR A 285 4.55 5.74 9.21
C TYR A 285 3.52 4.71 9.68
N LYS A 286 3.42 4.47 10.99
CA LYS A 286 2.45 3.54 11.58
C LYS A 286 1.73 4.25 12.71
N GLY A 287 0.60 4.85 12.39
CA GLY A 287 -0.20 5.64 13.32
C GLY A 287 -1.30 6.41 12.58
N GLY A 288 -2.39 6.70 13.27
CA GLY A 288 -3.53 7.40 12.68
C GLY A 288 -4.18 6.66 11.50
N ARG A 289 -4.68 7.42 10.51
CA ARG A 289 -5.42 6.86 9.36
C ARG A 289 -4.52 5.98 8.48
N ILE A 290 -5.09 4.97 7.84
CA ILE A 290 -4.38 4.09 6.89
C ILE A 290 -3.75 4.89 5.75
N SER A 291 -4.41 5.95 5.28
CA SER A 291 -3.86 6.85 4.24
C SER A 291 -2.60 7.59 4.68
N TRP A 292 -2.20 7.54 5.96
CA TRP A 292 -0.95 8.12 6.44
C TRP A 292 0.18 7.08 6.48
N TRP A 293 -0.15 5.79 6.39
CA TRP A 293 0.83 4.72 6.52
C TRP A 293 1.59 4.46 5.22
N ASN A 294 0.95 4.81 4.11
CA ASN A 294 1.47 4.74 2.75
C ASN A 294 1.39 6.12 2.08
N ASN A 295 2.19 6.29 1.03
CA ASN A 295 2.33 7.56 0.33
C ASN A 295 2.87 7.33 -1.08
N ALA A 296 2.74 8.33 -1.96
CA ALA A 296 3.52 8.35 -3.19
C ALA A 296 4.88 9.00 -2.91
N THR A 297 5.91 8.42 -3.53
CA THR A 297 7.30 8.85 -3.39
C THR A 297 8.00 8.86 -4.74
N SER A 298 8.89 9.82 -4.91
CA SER A 298 9.92 9.84 -5.96
C SER A 298 11.31 9.64 -5.36
N LEU A 299 12.23 9.07 -6.14
CA LEU A 299 13.60 8.82 -5.72
C LEU A 299 14.55 9.92 -6.20
N TYR A 300 15.56 10.15 -5.39
CA TYR A 300 16.63 11.12 -5.65
C TYR A 300 16.05 12.50 -6.00
N ASP A 301 16.59 13.14 -7.03
CA ASP A 301 16.21 14.50 -7.40
C ASP A 301 15.04 14.53 -8.39
N GLU A 302 14.41 13.39 -8.69
CA GLU A 302 13.18 13.36 -9.47
C GLU A 302 12.03 13.95 -8.62
N PRO A 303 11.30 14.95 -9.12
CA PRO A 303 10.13 15.47 -8.42
C PRO A 303 8.95 14.50 -8.45
N LEU A 304 8.22 14.45 -7.33
CA LEU A 304 6.88 13.86 -7.30
C LEU A 304 5.89 14.87 -7.90
N LYS A 305 5.05 14.44 -8.85
CA LYS A 305 4.17 15.36 -9.59
C LYS A 305 2.71 14.95 -9.54
N LEU A 306 1.84 15.94 -9.30
CA LEU A 306 0.40 15.85 -9.50
C LEU A 306 -0.01 16.81 -10.62
N HIS A 307 -0.94 16.39 -11.47
CA HIS A 307 -1.50 17.18 -12.55
C HIS A 307 -3.03 17.14 -12.52
N TYR A 308 -3.63 18.30 -12.28
CA TYR A 308 -5.07 18.51 -12.23
C TYR A 308 -5.54 19.17 -13.53
N THR A 309 -6.69 18.75 -14.01
CA THR A 309 -7.38 19.31 -15.18
C THR A 309 -8.83 19.64 -14.83
N GLY A 310 -9.48 20.49 -15.63
CA GLY A 310 -10.89 20.83 -15.42
C GLY A 310 -11.14 21.77 -14.23
N LEU A 311 -10.14 22.58 -13.86
CA LEU A 311 -10.30 23.62 -12.84
C LEU A 311 -11.13 24.79 -13.39
N ASP A 312 -11.88 25.44 -12.51
CA ASP A 312 -12.53 26.72 -12.83
C ASP A 312 -11.46 27.82 -12.91
N SER A 313 -11.17 28.28 -14.12
CA SER A 313 -10.20 29.35 -14.41
C SER A 313 -10.45 30.66 -13.66
N SER A 314 -11.69 30.90 -13.21
CA SER A 314 -12.08 32.07 -12.40
C SER A 314 -12.14 31.78 -10.90
N GLY A 315 -12.04 30.51 -10.52
CA GLY A 315 -12.08 30.03 -9.14
C GLY A 315 -10.80 30.37 -8.38
N ARG A 316 -10.94 30.44 -7.06
CA ARG A 316 -9.79 30.45 -6.14
C ARG A 316 -9.69 29.09 -5.48
N TYR A 317 -8.46 28.65 -5.24
CA TYR A 317 -8.19 27.34 -4.68
C TYR A 317 -7.25 27.44 -3.49
N LYS A 318 -7.48 26.60 -2.50
CA LYS A 318 -6.59 26.35 -1.37
C LYS A 318 -6.09 24.93 -1.49
N LEU A 319 -4.79 24.74 -1.33
CA LEU A 319 -4.17 23.43 -1.26
C LEU A 319 -4.05 23.00 0.20
N ARG A 320 -4.52 21.80 0.52
CA ARG A 320 -4.24 21.13 1.79
C ARG A 320 -3.41 19.89 1.49
N VAL A 321 -2.33 19.67 2.24
CA VAL A 321 -1.41 18.55 2.03
C VAL A 321 -1.10 17.88 3.36
N LEU A 322 -1.02 16.56 3.37
CA LEU A 322 -0.50 15.79 4.49
C LEU A 322 0.78 15.07 4.08
N TYR A 323 1.85 15.33 4.84
CA TYR A 323 3.13 14.64 4.71
C TYR A 323 3.28 13.63 5.85
N ALA A 324 3.37 12.33 5.52
CA ALA A 324 3.63 11.27 6.49
C ALA A 324 4.84 10.45 6.02
N SER A 325 5.76 10.14 6.94
CA SER A 325 7.03 9.47 6.61
C SER A 325 7.67 8.88 7.87
N ASP A 326 8.41 7.78 7.68
CA ASP A 326 9.37 7.20 8.61
C ASP A 326 10.69 7.99 8.74
N VAL A 327 10.94 8.93 7.83
CA VAL A 327 12.11 9.84 7.83
C VAL A 327 11.68 11.32 7.86
N PRO A 328 10.95 11.76 8.89
CA PRO A 328 10.31 13.09 8.91
C PRO A 328 11.31 14.26 8.93
N GLY A 329 12.58 14.01 9.29
CA GLY A 329 13.66 14.99 9.21
C GLY A 329 14.06 15.39 7.79
N ARG A 330 13.72 14.60 6.75
CA ARG A 330 13.98 14.97 5.36
C ARG A 330 13.02 16.09 4.94
N LYS A 331 13.57 17.27 4.61
CA LYS A 331 12.79 18.43 4.19
C LYS A 331 12.12 18.21 2.83
N ILE A 332 11.04 18.94 2.61
CA ILE A 332 10.26 18.91 1.37
C ILE A 332 9.90 20.33 0.94
N ARG A 333 9.95 20.58 -0.37
CA ARG A 333 9.62 21.84 -1.03
C ARG A 333 8.50 21.60 -2.03
N LEU A 334 7.60 22.56 -2.21
CA LEU A 334 6.47 22.47 -3.14
C LEU A 334 6.43 23.67 -4.09
N VAL A 335 6.31 23.36 -5.38
CA VAL A 335 6.15 24.34 -6.48
C VAL A 335 4.88 24.05 -7.27
N ALA A 336 4.08 25.08 -7.52
CA ALA A 336 2.89 25.05 -8.36
C ALA A 336 3.12 25.76 -9.71
N GLY A 337 2.47 25.28 -10.77
CA GLY A 337 2.54 25.90 -12.10
C GLY A 337 3.94 25.91 -12.73
N GLY A 338 4.88 25.13 -12.19
CA GLY A 338 6.26 25.03 -12.66
C GLY A 338 7.24 26.04 -12.05
N PHE A 339 6.78 27.17 -11.51
CA PHE A 339 7.67 28.24 -11.01
C PHE A 339 7.21 28.92 -9.72
N THR A 340 5.95 28.78 -9.31
CA THR A 340 5.43 29.43 -8.10
C THR A 340 5.73 28.58 -6.88
N GLU A 341 6.64 29.03 -6.02
CA GLU A 341 6.92 28.35 -4.76
C GLU A 341 5.75 28.53 -3.78
N ILE A 342 5.14 27.41 -3.37
CA ILE A 342 4.04 27.39 -2.39
C ILE A 342 4.59 27.31 -0.97
N HIS A 343 5.63 26.50 -0.77
CA HIS A 343 6.45 26.56 0.43
C HIS A 343 7.90 26.16 0.12
N PRO A 344 8.89 26.78 0.80
CA PRO A 344 10.29 26.40 0.67
C PRO A 344 10.56 25.02 1.28
N LEU A 345 11.82 24.58 1.27
CA LEU A 345 12.24 23.40 2.02
C LEU A 345 11.88 23.55 3.50
N MET A 346 10.96 22.71 3.97
CA MET A 346 10.52 22.68 5.36
C MET A 346 10.50 21.24 5.89
N PRO A 347 10.69 21.03 7.20
CA PRO A 347 10.49 19.72 7.81
C PRO A 347 9.02 19.29 7.70
N LYS A 348 8.78 17.97 7.71
CA LYS A 348 7.42 17.43 7.78
C LYS A 348 6.89 17.57 9.21
N THR A 349 5.58 17.74 9.36
CA THR A 349 4.95 17.85 10.69
C THR A 349 5.01 16.51 11.43
N ILE A 350 5.33 16.54 12.73
CA ILE A 350 5.32 15.37 13.62
C ILE A 350 4.46 15.69 14.85
N PRO A 351 3.39 14.92 15.15
CA PRO A 351 2.81 13.90 14.28
C PRO A 351 2.30 14.49 12.95
N PRO A 352 2.11 13.65 11.89
CA PRO A 352 1.56 14.11 10.63
C PRO A 352 0.21 14.82 10.83
N LYS A 353 0.06 15.99 10.22
CA LYS A 353 -1.19 16.74 10.21
C LYS A 353 -1.33 17.48 8.88
N PRO A 354 -2.56 17.74 8.40
CA PRO A 354 -2.74 18.56 7.22
C PRO A 354 -2.17 19.97 7.42
N VAL A 355 -1.49 20.47 6.40
CA VAL A 355 -1.05 21.87 6.28
C VAL A 355 -1.74 22.50 5.09
N GLU A 356 -2.08 23.78 5.19
CA GLU A 356 -2.85 24.50 4.17
C GLU A 356 -2.06 25.67 3.58
N PHE A 357 -2.23 25.87 2.28
CA PHE A 357 -1.58 26.92 1.50
C PHE A 357 -2.58 27.52 0.52
N GLU A 358 -2.64 28.85 0.46
CA GLU A 358 -3.38 29.54 -0.59
C GLU A 358 -2.66 29.36 -1.93
N LEU A 359 -3.40 29.05 -3.00
CA LEU A 359 -2.83 28.99 -4.34
C LEU A 359 -3.02 30.33 -5.06
N PRO A 360 -1.94 30.93 -5.58
CA PRO A 360 -2.08 32.13 -6.39
C PRO A 360 -2.93 31.84 -7.65
N PRO A 361 -3.94 32.68 -8.00
CA PRO A 361 -4.89 32.36 -9.07
C PRO A 361 -4.24 32.06 -10.41
N GLU A 362 -3.10 32.68 -10.72
CA GLU A 362 -2.33 32.41 -11.92
C GLU A 362 -1.89 30.95 -12.08
N THR A 363 -1.76 30.20 -10.99
CA THR A 363 -1.39 28.78 -11.03
C THR A 363 -2.52 27.87 -11.51
N THR A 364 -3.77 28.38 -11.56
CA THR A 364 -4.97 27.65 -11.97
C THR A 364 -5.74 28.30 -13.13
N LYS A 365 -5.31 29.48 -13.61
CA LYS A 365 -6.00 30.28 -14.65
C LYS A 365 -6.21 29.55 -15.97
N SER A 366 -5.34 28.59 -16.32
CA SER A 366 -5.49 27.79 -17.54
C SER A 366 -6.59 26.72 -17.44
N GLY A 367 -7.18 26.50 -16.26
CA GLY A 367 -8.02 25.35 -15.98
C GLY A 367 -7.22 24.08 -15.63
N GLU A 368 -5.90 24.20 -15.50
CA GLU A 368 -4.99 23.12 -15.13
C GLU A 368 -4.07 23.57 -14.00
N LEU A 369 -3.56 22.62 -13.23
CA LEU A 369 -2.56 22.86 -12.18
C LEU A 369 -1.57 21.70 -12.15
N THR A 370 -0.27 22.03 -12.15
CA THR A 370 0.77 21.04 -11.86
C THR A 370 1.44 21.37 -10.53
N LEU A 371 1.49 20.39 -9.64
CA LEU A 371 2.21 20.47 -8.36
C LEU A 371 3.45 19.58 -8.44
N ASN A 372 4.58 20.09 -7.97
CA ASN A 372 5.85 19.38 -7.94
C ASN A 372 6.43 19.45 -6.52
N TRP A 373 6.68 18.29 -5.93
CA TRP A 373 7.41 18.17 -4.68
C TRP A 373 8.86 17.77 -4.92
N PHE A 374 9.76 18.43 -4.21
CA PHE A 374 11.19 18.18 -4.25
C PHE A 374 11.69 17.92 -2.84
N ARG A 375 12.58 16.94 -2.70
CA ARG A 375 13.38 16.77 -1.49
C ARG A 375 14.53 17.79 -1.49
N GLU A 376 15.29 17.83 -0.40
CA GLU A 376 16.56 18.57 -0.37
C GLU A 376 17.54 17.99 -1.41
N PRO A 377 18.05 18.81 -2.37
CA PRO A 377 18.90 18.32 -3.46
C PRO A 377 20.22 17.72 -2.99
N GLY A 378 20.76 16.76 -3.75
CA GLY A 378 22.10 16.21 -3.51
C GLY A 378 22.22 15.32 -2.27
N LEU A 379 21.11 15.02 -1.59
CA LEU A 379 21.09 14.03 -0.52
C LEU A 379 21.40 12.62 -1.08
N GLY A 380 22.33 11.89 -0.44
CA GLY A 380 22.63 10.49 -0.76
C GLY A 380 21.61 9.51 -0.12
N ASP A 381 22.10 8.35 0.32
CA ASP A 381 21.32 7.27 0.95
C ASP A 381 20.35 6.59 -0.04
N ASN A 382 19.28 5.95 0.44
CA ASN A 382 18.27 5.24 -0.35
C ASN A 382 17.43 6.10 -1.33
N GLY A 383 17.78 7.38 -1.52
CA GLY A 383 17.12 8.28 -2.46
C GLY A 383 15.72 8.77 -2.04
N ARG A 384 15.09 8.23 -0.99
CA ARG A 384 13.72 8.60 -0.56
C ARG A 384 13.64 10.06 -0.04
N GLY A 385 12.45 10.64 0.11
CA GLY A 385 12.32 11.96 0.77
C GLY A 385 11.08 12.76 0.41
N CYS A 386 10.57 12.58 -0.80
CA CYS A 386 9.31 13.16 -1.27
C CYS A 386 8.10 12.32 -0.86
N HIS A 387 7.83 12.19 0.43
CA HIS A 387 6.67 11.42 0.92
C HIS A 387 5.44 12.32 1.04
N VAL A 388 4.46 12.11 0.16
CA VAL A 388 3.18 12.83 0.19
C VAL A 388 2.05 11.82 0.31
N ALA A 389 1.23 11.95 1.37
CA ALA A 389 0.22 10.97 1.73
C ALA A 389 -1.16 11.34 1.19
N GLU A 390 -1.65 12.54 1.53
CA GLU A 390 -2.97 13.03 1.10
C GLU A 390 -2.86 14.45 0.54
N VAL A 391 -3.64 14.75 -0.49
CA VAL A 391 -3.74 16.09 -1.07
C VAL A 391 -5.22 16.42 -1.29
N TRP A 392 -5.63 17.62 -0.87
CA TRP A 392 -6.91 18.21 -1.22
C TRP A 392 -6.67 19.51 -1.97
N LEU A 393 -7.27 19.63 -3.14
CA LEU A 393 -7.39 20.89 -3.85
C LEU A 393 -8.81 21.42 -3.63
N ILE A 394 -8.96 22.40 -2.74
CA ILE A 394 -10.25 22.87 -2.25
C ILE A 394 -10.62 24.15 -2.98
N LYS A 395 -11.77 24.18 -3.65
CA LYS A 395 -12.29 25.41 -4.26
C LYS A 395 -12.83 26.32 -3.16
N VAL A 396 -12.31 27.53 -3.06
CA VAL A 396 -12.79 28.55 -2.14
C VAL A 396 -14.08 29.13 -2.70
N LEU A 397 -15.19 28.88 -2.02
CA LEU A 397 -16.46 29.51 -2.36
C LEU A 397 -16.36 31.01 -2.04
N ALA A 398 -16.67 31.86 -3.01
CA ALA A 398 -16.84 33.29 -2.75
C ALA A 398 -17.96 33.44 -1.71
N PRO A 399 -17.83 34.36 -0.73
CA PRO A 399 -18.93 34.63 0.18
C PRO A 399 -20.15 35.03 -0.64
N VAL A 400 -21.25 34.30 -0.45
CA VAL A 400 -22.54 34.67 -1.01
C VAL A 400 -22.85 36.08 -0.48
N ARG A 401 -22.77 37.10 -1.34
CA ARG A 401 -23.28 38.43 -1.00
C ARG A 401 -24.78 38.25 -0.75
N LYS A 402 -25.17 38.30 0.52
CA LYS A 402 -26.58 38.40 0.92
C LYS A 402 -27.14 39.74 0.48
#